data_AF-A0A4S8KRQ3-F1
#
_entry.id   AF-A0A4S8KRQ3-F1
#
_cell.length_a   1.000
_cell.length_b   1.000
_cell.length_c   1.000
_cell.angle_alpha   90.00
_cell.angle_beta   90.00
_cell.angle_gamma   90.00
#
_symmetry.space_group_name_H-M   'P 1'
#
loop_
_entity.id
_entity.type
_entity.pdbx_description
1 polymer ?
#
loop_
_entity_poly.entity_id
_entity_poly.type
_entity_poly.pdbx_seq_one_letter_code
_entity_poly.pdbx_strand_id
1 'polypeptide(L)'
;DHIGHWNWNKLIGLGGLLQKRLINAVNEFYKQRGSWVEFTEKQRRYAPRWKRMVDDYENRRSTRNPYISPIDGIKKLEEAGLTADSDEGSDDDDVLPELDTSPGEFLFFGLEIEQQQRELRYDIEAIRAPTNKQLTYMVDRRTKLTRQIRRFRALQLAFMPVALQVISTIPPSQAPLNTEDISLYLPSQLSSSQRPSDLSGIEIRLREGQLNESLNQLRRVILVKQRLLRYKKINARNQGTTTRTCGIIKQQDKKIELAAAAYRAAWDAKLHLLNGDYSSLGWNKLLDEHIVGMEDLQNAERIRAKAAKGNRAEAQRRTLAGEDPVPGAREKNRVASWIWCGTSQGDLETDKALYDGLQTEWCKAYA
;
A
#
# COMPACT_ATOMS: atom_id res chain seq x y z
N ASP A 1 36.04 24.58 42.46
CA ASP A 1 35.86 24.92 41.03
C ASP A 1 35.47 23.71 40.18
N HIS A 2 34.19 23.58 39.86
CA HIS A 2 33.65 22.51 38.99
C HIS A 2 33.05 23.04 37.68
N ILE A 3 33.20 24.33 37.38
CA ILE A 3 32.43 25.03 36.33
C ILE A 3 32.99 24.80 34.91
N GLY A 4 34.23 24.32 34.76
CA GLY A 4 34.88 24.15 33.45
C GLY A 4 35.08 22.71 32.93
N HIS A 5 35.06 21.70 33.82
CA HIS A 5 35.41 20.30 33.47
C HIS A 5 34.50 19.70 32.40
N TRP A 6 33.20 20.01 32.44
CA TRP A 6 32.24 19.50 31.46
C TRP A 6 32.41 20.13 30.07
N ASN A 7 32.77 21.43 30.01
CA ASN A 7 33.06 22.10 28.74
C ASN A 7 34.38 21.62 28.13
N TRP A 8 35.38 21.34 28.97
CA TRP A 8 36.65 20.75 28.55
C TRP A 8 36.47 19.35 27.94
N ASN A 9 35.72 18.47 28.61
CA ASN A 9 35.43 17.13 28.09
C ASN A 9 34.62 17.16 26.79
N LYS A 10 33.73 18.15 26.64
CA LYS A 10 33.03 18.38 25.36
C LYS A 10 33.98 18.79 24.24
N LEU A 11 34.92 19.70 24.52
CA LEU A 11 35.90 20.17 23.54
C LEU A 11 36.82 19.02 23.07
N ILE A 12 37.33 18.20 24.00
CA ILE A 12 38.15 17.04 23.66
C ILE A 12 37.35 15.99 22.88
N GLY A 13 36.11 15.71 23.30
CA GLY A 13 35.22 14.74 22.63
C GLY A 13 34.65 15.24 21.30
N LEU A 14 34.76 16.53 20.98
CA LEU A 14 34.13 17.14 19.82
C LEU A 14 34.67 16.58 18.51
N GLY A 15 35.98 16.35 18.40
CA GLY A 15 36.60 15.83 17.19
C GLY A 15 36.06 14.45 16.79
N GLY A 16 36.08 13.50 17.73
CA GLY A 16 35.53 12.15 17.50
C GLY A 16 34.02 12.16 17.26
N LEU A 17 33.28 13.05 17.93
CA LEU A 17 31.84 13.22 17.69
C LEU A 17 31.54 13.76 16.29
N LEU A 18 32.27 14.78 15.84
CA LEU A 18 32.11 15.36 14.50
C LEU A 18 32.48 14.36 13.41
N GLN A 19 33.55 13.57 13.60
CA GLN A 19 33.93 12.51 12.66
C GLN A 19 32.81 11.47 12.50
N LYS A 20 32.24 10.97 13.61
CA LYS A 20 31.10 10.03 13.56
C LYS A 20 29.88 10.63 12.87
N ARG A 21 29.55 11.89 13.17
CA ARG A 21 28.45 12.60 12.53
C ARG A 21 28.67 12.80 11.03
N LEU A 22 29.91 13.07 10.60
CA LEU A 22 30.24 13.19 9.19
C LEU A 22 30.05 11.86 8.47
N ILE A 23 30.54 10.74 9.03
CA ILE A 23 30.35 9.41 8.45
C ILE A 23 28.86 9.08 8.31
N ASN A 24 28.07 9.35 9.35
CA ASN A 24 26.62 9.14 9.33
C ASN A 24 25.93 10.02 8.27
N ALA A 25 26.27 11.31 8.21
CA ALA A 25 25.71 12.25 7.25
C ALA A 25 26.05 11.87 5.80
N VAL A 26 27.27 11.39 5.54
CA VAL A 26 27.68 10.92 4.20
C VAL A 26 26.87 9.68 3.80
N ASN A 27 26.69 8.72 4.71
CA ASN A 27 25.88 7.53 4.45
C ASN A 27 24.40 7.88 4.20
N GLU A 28 23.84 8.82 4.97
CA GLU A 28 22.48 9.31 4.79
C GLU A 28 22.32 10.05 3.45
N PHE A 29 23.29 10.90 3.08
CA PHE A 29 23.30 11.62 1.81
C PHE A 29 23.25 10.66 0.61
N TYR A 30 24.06 9.59 0.59
CA TYR A 30 24.02 8.65 -0.52
C TYR A 30 22.69 7.91 -0.62
N LYS A 31 22.08 7.52 0.50
CA LYS A 31 20.76 6.88 0.52
C LYS A 31 19.67 7.81 -0.02
N GLN A 32 19.65 9.05 0.44
CA GLN A 32 18.67 10.05 0.01
C GLN A 32 18.85 10.42 -1.45
N ARG A 33 20.10 10.63 -1.88
CA ARG A 33 20.42 10.92 -3.28
C ARG A 33 19.99 9.80 -4.21
N GLY A 34 20.23 8.54 -3.84
CA GLY A 34 19.80 7.39 -4.63
C GLY A 34 18.28 7.36 -4.84
N SER A 35 17.52 7.53 -3.75
CA SER A 35 16.06 7.60 -3.84
C SER A 35 15.56 8.81 -4.63
N TRP A 36 16.16 9.99 -4.45
CA TRP A 36 15.78 11.18 -5.19
C TRP A 36 16.04 11.03 -6.70
N VAL A 37 17.13 10.39 -7.10
CA VAL A 37 17.42 10.11 -8.51
C VAL A 37 16.34 9.19 -9.10
N GLU A 38 16.01 8.10 -8.42
CA GLU A 38 14.95 7.17 -8.87
C GLU A 38 13.59 7.86 -8.95
N PHE A 39 13.25 8.70 -7.96
CA PHE A 39 12.01 9.45 -7.93
C PHE A 39 11.95 10.47 -9.08
N THR A 40 13.05 11.20 -9.32
CA THR A 40 13.16 12.16 -10.42
C THR A 40 13.07 11.48 -11.78
N GLU A 41 13.64 10.29 -11.92
CA GLU A 41 13.56 9.50 -13.15
C GLU A 41 12.13 9.06 -13.46
N LYS A 42 11.38 8.62 -12.45
CA LYS A 42 9.97 8.21 -12.64
C LYS A 42 9.03 9.41 -12.82
N GLN A 43 9.45 10.63 -12.45
CA GLN A 43 8.67 11.87 -12.58
C GLN A 43 9.32 12.91 -13.50
N ARG A 44 10.01 12.47 -14.57
CA ARG A 44 10.76 13.34 -15.50
C ARG A 44 9.97 14.54 -16.04
N ARG A 45 8.65 14.42 -16.20
CA ARG A 45 7.80 15.50 -16.72
C ARG A 45 7.54 16.60 -15.70
N TYR A 46 7.30 16.25 -14.44
CA TYR A 46 6.96 17.21 -13.38
C TYR A 46 8.18 17.72 -12.62
N ALA A 47 9.24 16.91 -12.53
CA ALA A 47 10.46 17.26 -11.80
C ALA A 47 11.06 18.63 -12.20
N PRO A 48 11.16 19.03 -13.49
CA PRO A 48 11.66 20.36 -13.86
C PRO A 48 10.82 21.50 -13.31
N ARG A 49 9.50 21.31 -13.21
CA ARG A 49 8.57 22.31 -12.65
C ARG A 49 8.73 22.39 -11.14
N TRP A 50 8.78 21.24 -10.46
CA TRP A 50 8.96 21.17 -9.02
C TRP A 50 10.31 21.74 -8.59
N LYS A 51 11.38 21.46 -9.36
CA LYS A 51 12.71 22.04 -9.16
C LYS A 51 12.67 23.57 -9.14
N ARG A 52 12.07 24.18 -10.17
CA ARG A 52 11.91 25.65 -10.24
C ARG A 52 11.16 26.20 -9.04
N MET A 53 10.12 25.52 -8.56
CA MET A 53 9.37 25.96 -7.39
C MET A 53 10.22 25.99 -6.11
N VAL A 54 11.10 25.00 -5.93
CA VAL A 54 12.07 25.00 -4.82
C VAL A 54 13.08 26.12 -5.00
N ASP A 55 13.71 26.20 -6.17
CA ASP A 55 14.73 27.22 -6.45
C ASP A 55 14.17 28.64 -6.25
N ASP A 56 12.92 28.90 -6.68
CA ASP A 56 12.29 30.21 -6.51
C ASP A 56 11.93 30.52 -5.06
N TYR A 57 11.56 29.52 -4.27
CA TYR A 57 11.29 29.70 -2.84
C TYR A 57 12.58 29.97 -2.05
N GLU A 58 13.64 29.19 -2.30
CA GLU A 58 14.93 29.35 -1.60
C GLU A 58 15.63 30.65 -1.95
N ASN A 59 15.54 31.08 -3.21
CA ASN A 59 16.06 32.37 -3.66
C ASN A 59 15.14 33.55 -3.30
N ARG A 60 14.09 33.33 -2.50
CA ARG A 60 13.10 34.35 -2.07
C ARG A 60 12.40 35.06 -3.23
N ARG A 61 12.32 34.43 -4.40
CA ARG A 61 11.55 34.89 -5.57
C ARG A 61 10.06 34.55 -5.46
N SER A 62 9.70 33.58 -4.62
CA SER A 62 8.33 33.15 -4.35
C SER A 62 8.03 33.14 -2.85
N THR A 63 6.83 33.56 -2.47
CA THR A 63 6.30 33.44 -1.09
C THR A 63 5.59 32.10 -0.83
N ARG A 64 5.26 31.34 -1.88
CA ARG A 64 4.60 30.04 -1.76
C ARG A 64 5.62 28.98 -1.33
N ASN A 65 5.39 28.37 -0.17
CA ASN A 65 6.22 27.30 0.36
C ASN A 65 5.94 25.96 -0.38
N PRO A 66 6.91 25.39 -1.12
CA PRO A 66 6.74 24.13 -1.86
C PRO A 66 6.81 22.89 -0.96
N TYR A 67 7.24 23.03 0.30
CA TYR A 67 7.36 21.94 1.27
C TYR A 67 6.07 21.67 2.06
N ILE A 68 4.99 22.39 1.76
CA ILE A 68 3.71 22.28 2.46
C ILE A 68 2.58 22.13 1.44
N SER A 69 1.81 21.05 1.56
CA SER A 69 0.60 20.85 0.76
C SER A 69 -0.49 21.88 1.15
N PRO A 70 -1.18 22.51 0.18
CA PRO A 70 -2.27 23.46 0.45
C PRO A 70 -3.39 22.82 1.29
N ILE A 71 -3.82 23.53 2.35
CA ILE A 71 -4.84 23.07 3.31
C ILE A 71 -6.21 22.85 2.63
N ASP A 72 -6.49 23.53 1.52
CA ASP A 72 -7.78 23.48 0.82
C ASP A 72 -8.12 22.09 0.24
N GLY A 73 -7.14 21.20 0.06
CA GLY A 73 -7.36 19.82 -0.39
C GLY A 73 -8.03 18.91 0.66
N ILE A 74 -8.12 19.35 1.92
CA ILE A 74 -8.68 18.56 3.03
C ILE A 74 -10.21 18.53 2.95
N LYS A 75 -10.87 19.64 2.57
CA LYS A 75 -12.34 19.76 2.57
C LYS A 75 -13.03 18.97 1.45
N LYS A 76 -12.44 18.92 0.24
CA LYS A 76 -13.08 18.27 -0.92
C LYS A 76 -12.98 16.73 -0.94
N LEU A 77 -11.97 16.15 -0.27
CA LEU A 77 -11.80 14.70 -0.23
C LEU A 77 -12.54 14.05 0.95
N GLU A 78 -12.90 14.82 1.99
CA GLU A 78 -13.83 14.38 3.03
C GLU A 78 -15.20 14.05 2.43
N GLU A 79 -15.68 14.86 1.49
CA GLU A 79 -16.93 14.59 0.74
C GLU A 79 -16.79 13.40 -0.21
N ALA A 80 -15.67 13.27 -0.94
CA ALA A 80 -15.44 12.16 -1.88
C ALA A 80 -15.19 10.79 -1.20
N GLY A 81 -14.56 10.79 -0.02
CA GLY A 81 -14.31 9.58 0.78
C GLY A 81 -15.54 9.06 1.53
N LEU A 82 -16.56 9.92 1.71
CA LEU A 82 -17.86 9.56 2.28
C LEU A 82 -18.91 9.17 1.21
N THR A 83 -18.69 9.54 -0.06
CA THR A 83 -19.60 9.24 -1.18
C THR A 83 -19.18 8.02 -2.02
N ALA A 84 -17.95 7.53 -1.87
CA ALA A 84 -17.47 6.32 -2.55
C ALA A 84 -17.89 4.99 -1.86
N ASP A 85 -18.98 5.00 -1.08
CA ASP A 85 -19.58 3.81 -0.46
C ASP A 85 -20.93 3.44 -1.13
N SER A 86 -21.19 3.90 -2.35
CA SER A 86 -22.36 3.51 -3.16
C SER A 86 -21.94 2.74 -4.41
N ASP A 87 -21.24 1.62 -4.21
CA ASP A 87 -21.17 0.58 -5.24
C ASP A 87 -21.64 -0.72 -4.59
N GLU A 88 -22.92 -0.69 -4.19
CA GLU A 88 -23.69 -1.91 -4.01
C GLU A 88 -23.87 -2.49 -5.40
N GLY A 89 -22.96 -3.40 -5.77
CA GLY A 89 -23.05 -4.18 -7.00
C GLY A 89 -24.46 -4.73 -7.14
N SER A 90 -25.09 -4.41 -8.26
CA SER A 90 -26.42 -4.83 -8.66
C SER A 90 -26.65 -6.32 -8.36
N ASP A 91 -27.69 -6.58 -7.58
CA ASP A 91 -28.04 -7.89 -7.01
C ASP A 91 -28.86 -8.75 -8.00
N ASP A 92 -28.47 -8.78 -9.29
CA ASP A 92 -29.14 -9.53 -10.35
C ASP A 92 -28.14 -10.43 -11.09
N ASP A 93 -27.99 -11.67 -10.63
CA ASP A 93 -27.13 -12.67 -11.30
C ASP A 93 -27.72 -14.09 -11.16
N ASP A 94 -29.04 -14.21 -11.35
CA ASP A 94 -29.81 -15.46 -11.23
C ASP A 94 -30.14 -16.12 -12.61
N VAL A 95 -29.32 -15.88 -13.64
CA VAL A 95 -29.48 -16.55 -14.95
C VAL A 95 -28.19 -17.27 -15.39
N LEU A 96 -28.31 -18.58 -15.63
CA LEU A 96 -27.32 -19.45 -16.27
C LEU A 96 -27.86 -19.84 -17.68
N PRO A 97 -27.01 -20.08 -18.68
CA PRO A 97 -26.22 -19.13 -19.48
C PRO A 97 -26.72 -19.00 -20.94
N GLU A 98 -26.38 -17.90 -21.62
CA GLU A 98 -26.07 -17.91 -23.06
C GLU A 98 -24.55 -18.10 -23.23
N LEU A 99 -24.15 -19.00 -24.13
CA LEU A 99 -22.79 -19.54 -24.33
C LEU A 99 -21.81 -18.57 -25.02
N ASP A 100 -21.97 -17.26 -24.86
CA ASP A 100 -21.16 -16.22 -25.53
C ASP A 100 -20.10 -15.58 -24.61
N THR A 101 -19.55 -16.32 -23.64
CA THR A 101 -18.48 -15.79 -22.77
C THR A 101 -17.13 -15.89 -23.46
N SER A 102 -16.40 -14.77 -23.56
CA SER A 102 -15.03 -14.76 -24.11
C SER A 102 -14.02 -15.40 -23.14
N PRO A 103 -12.91 -16.01 -23.62
CA PRO A 103 -11.83 -16.50 -22.75
C PRO A 103 -11.29 -15.45 -21.76
N GLY A 104 -11.30 -14.18 -22.15
CA GLY A 104 -10.90 -13.07 -21.27
C GLY A 104 -11.90 -12.80 -20.15
N GLU A 105 -13.20 -12.85 -20.45
CA GLU A 105 -14.28 -12.68 -19.47
C GLU A 105 -14.32 -13.84 -18.48
N PHE A 106 -14.07 -15.07 -18.95
CA PHE A 106 -13.91 -16.24 -18.09
C PHE A 106 -12.79 -16.05 -17.05
N LEU A 107 -11.61 -15.61 -17.49
CA LEU A 107 -10.48 -15.35 -16.59
C LEU A 107 -10.78 -14.20 -15.64
N PHE A 108 -11.36 -13.10 -16.15
CA PHE A 108 -11.75 -11.96 -15.35
C PHE A 108 -12.74 -12.35 -14.24
N PHE A 109 -13.77 -13.14 -14.56
CA PHE A 109 -14.70 -13.68 -13.58
C PHE A 109 -14.01 -14.52 -12.51
N GLY A 110 -13.00 -15.33 -12.88
CA GLY A 110 -12.16 -16.04 -11.93
C GLY A 110 -11.40 -15.10 -10.98
N LEU A 111 -10.85 -14.00 -11.49
CA LEU A 111 -10.15 -12.99 -10.68
C LEU A 111 -11.08 -12.27 -9.70
N GLU A 112 -12.32 -11.99 -10.10
CA GLU A 112 -13.35 -11.43 -9.22
C GLU A 112 -13.68 -12.38 -8.07
N ILE A 113 -13.83 -13.68 -8.35
CA ILE A 113 -14.05 -14.68 -7.30
C ILE A 113 -12.84 -14.71 -6.35
N GLU A 114 -11.59 -14.70 -6.84
CA GLU A 114 -10.40 -14.63 -5.98
C GLU A 114 -10.40 -13.39 -5.09
N GLN A 115 -10.87 -12.25 -5.60
CA GLN A 115 -11.00 -11.00 -4.85
C GLN A 115 -12.06 -11.13 -3.74
N GLN A 116 -13.25 -11.66 -4.06
CA GLN A 116 -14.32 -11.88 -3.09
C GLN A 116 -13.92 -12.90 -2.01
N GLN A 117 -13.20 -13.96 -2.36
CA GLN A 117 -12.63 -14.92 -1.40
C GLN A 117 -11.62 -14.25 -0.46
N ARG A 118 -10.76 -13.35 -0.97
CA ARG A 118 -9.80 -12.60 -0.12
C ARG A 118 -10.49 -11.67 0.87
N GLU A 119 -11.53 -10.97 0.42
CA GLU A 119 -12.33 -10.10 1.29
C GLU A 119 -13.06 -10.88 2.38
N LEU A 120 -13.66 -12.02 2.03
CA LEU A 120 -14.36 -12.85 2.99
C LEU A 120 -13.39 -13.46 4.02
N ARG A 121 -12.22 -13.95 3.59
CA ARG A 121 -11.16 -14.43 4.51
C ARG A 121 -10.78 -13.36 5.52
N TYR A 122 -10.53 -12.15 5.02
CA TYR A 122 -10.21 -11.02 5.88
C TYR A 122 -11.30 -10.74 6.92
N ASP A 123 -12.57 -10.72 6.49
CA ASP A 123 -13.70 -10.47 7.39
C ASP A 123 -13.85 -11.55 8.46
N ILE A 124 -13.58 -12.81 8.12
CA ILE A 124 -13.61 -13.93 9.06
C ILE A 124 -12.47 -13.83 10.07
N GLU A 125 -11.25 -13.57 9.61
CA GLU A 125 -10.08 -13.44 10.49
C GLU A 125 -10.13 -12.22 11.41
N ALA A 126 -10.70 -11.11 10.92
CA ALA A 126 -10.81 -9.87 11.69
C ALA A 126 -11.82 -9.96 12.86
N ILE A 127 -12.84 -10.82 12.75
CA ILE A 127 -13.95 -10.88 13.70
C ILE A 127 -13.76 -12.07 14.66
N ARG A 128 -13.18 -11.79 15.84
CA ARG A 128 -12.96 -12.83 16.88
C ARG A 128 -14.25 -13.35 17.53
N ALA A 129 -15.26 -12.51 17.66
CA ALA A 129 -16.53 -12.84 18.32
C ALA A 129 -17.68 -12.26 17.48
N PRO A 130 -18.12 -12.98 16.44
CA PRO A 130 -19.12 -12.48 15.51
C PRO A 130 -20.50 -12.40 16.17
N THR A 131 -21.21 -11.33 15.87
CA THR A 131 -22.63 -11.19 16.20
C THR A 131 -23.48 -12.09 15.29
N ASN A 132 -24.70 -12.47 15.71
CA ASN A 132 -25.59 -13.27 14.85
C ASN A 132 -25.81 -12.63 13.47
N LYS A 133 -25.92 -11.30 13.40
CA LYS A 133 -26.03 -10.57 12.12
C LYS A 133 -24.79 -10.76 11.24
N GLN A 134 -23.59 -10.73 11.82
CA GLN A 134 -22.34 -10.97 11.09
C GLN A 134 -22.21 -12.42 10.66
N LEU A 135 -22.67 -13.38 11.47
CA LEU A 135 -22.70 -14.80 11.10
C LEU A 135 -23.62 -15.04 9.89
N THR A 136 -24.84 -14.49 9.92
CA THR A 136 -25.76 -14.58 8.77
C THR A 136 -25.13 -13.98 7.51
N TYR A 137 -24.55 -12.78 7.62
CA TYR A 137 -23.84 -12.13 6.51
C TYR A 137 -22.70 -12.99 5.94
N MET A 138 -21.90 -13.65 6.79
CA MET A 138 -20.84 -14.56 6.35
C MET A 138 -21.39 -15.79 5.62
N VAL A 139 -22.48 -16.37 6.11
CA VAL A 139 -23.14 -17.52 5.48
C VAL A 139 -23.72 -17.13 4.11
N ASP A 140 -24.33 -15.95 4.01
CA ASP A 140 -24.87 -15.43 2.75
C ASP A 140 -23.75 -15.22 1.73
N ARG A 141 -22.61 -14.60 2.12
CA ARG A 141 -21.43 -14.45 1.25
C ARG A 141 -20.86 -15.80 0.82
N ARG A 142 -20.73 -16.78 1.72
CA ARG A 142 -20.29 -18.14 1.37
C ARG A 142 -21.24 -18.82 0.37
N THR A 143 -22.53 -18.61 0.52
CA THR A 143 -23.55 -19.16 -0.38
C THR A 143 -23.43 -18.53 -1.77
N LYS A 144 -23.31 -17.19 -1.85
CA LYS A 144 -23.07 -16.46 -3.11
C LYS A 144 -21.77 -16.94 -3.80
N LEU A 145 -20.66 -16.98 -3.07
CA LEU A 145 -19.38 -17.49 -3.60
C LEU A 145 -19.46 -18.95 -4.09
N THR A 146 -20.19 -19.81 -3.37
CA THR A 146 -20.37 -21.21 -3.78
C THR A 146 -21.09 -21.30 -5.12
N ARG A 147 -22.10 -20.46 -5.36
CA ARG A 147 -22.81 -20.40 -6.65
C ARG A 147 -21.88 -19.93 -7.77
N GLN A 148 -21.12 -18.86 -7.55
CA GLN A 148 -20.15 -18.34 -8.52
C GLN A 148 -19.06 -19.37 -8.84
N ILE A 149 -18.53 -20.07 -7.83
CA ILE A 149 -17.53 -21.12 -8.05
C ILE A 149 -18.12 -22.25 -8.89
N ARG A 150 -19.36 -22.67 -8.65
CA ARG A 150 -20.02 -23.69 -9.50
C ARG A 150 -20.17 -23.22 -10.95
N ARG A 151 -20.58 -21.96 -11.17
CA ARG A 151 -20.62 -21.34 -12.50
C ARG A 151 -19.24 -21.33 -13.15
N PHE A 152 -18.21 -20.95 -12.41
CA PHE A 152 -16.83 -20.95 -12.87
C PHE A 152 -16.36 -22.37 -13.25
N ARG A 153 -16.69 -23.41 -12.46
CA ARG A 153 -16.37 -24.81 -12.80
C ARG A 153 -17.04 -25.27 -14.09
N ALA A 154 -18.28 -24.85 -14.35
CA ALA A 154 -18.97 -25.17 -15.60
C ALA A 154 -18.27 -24.55 -16.81
N LEU A 155 -17.84 -23.29 -16.71
CA LEU A 155 -17.04 -22.64 -17.77
C LEU A 155 -15.64 -23.27 -17.91
N GLN A 156 -15.04 -23.68 -16.79
CA GLN A 156 -13.73 -24.31 -16.77
C GLN A 156 -13.71 -25.65 -17.55
N LEU A 157 -14.83 -26.37 -17.63
CA LEU A 157 -14.95 -27.56 -18.50
C LEU A 157 -14.70 -27.23 -19.97
N ALA A 158 -15.18 -26.07 -20.43
CA ALA A 158 -15.04 -25.63 -21.82
C ALA A 158 -13.66 -24.99 -22.09
N PHE A 159 -13.22 -24.08 -21.22
CA PHE A 159 -12.00 -23.29 -21.45
C PHE A 159 -10.71 -23.94 -20.91
N MET A 160 -10.77 -24.70 -19.81
CA MET A 160 -9.58 -25.19 -19.11
C MET A 160 -9.80 -26.55 -18.42
N PRO A 161 -10.07 -27.63 -19.18
CA PRO A 161 -10.35 -28.96 -18.62
C PRO A 161 -9.18 -29.55 -17.83
N VAL A 162 -7.94 -29.19 -18.18
CA VAL A 162 -6.72 -29.66 -17.48
C VAL A 162 -6.75 -29.31 -15.99
N ALA A 163 -7.29 -28.14 -15.63
CA ALA A 163 -7.39 -27.76 -14.23
C ALA A 163 -8.35 -28.65 -13.44
N LEU A 164 -9.41 -29.14 -14.06
CA LEU A 164 -10.35 -30.10 -13.43
C LEU A 164 -9.70 -31.47 -13.25
N GLN A 165 -8.83 -31.89 -14.17
CA GLN A 165 -8.03 -33.10 -14.00
C GLN A 165 -7.12 -32.97 -12.77
N VAL A 166 -6.41 -31.85 -12.62
CA VAL A 166 -5.59 -31.58 -11.44
C VAL A 166 -6.43 -31.64 -10.16
N ILE A 167 -7.60 -30.99 -10.14
CA ILE A 167 -8.50 -31.03 -8.98
C ILE A 167 -8.93 -32.47 -8.63
N SER A 168 -9.21 -33.30 -9.64
CA SER A 168 -9.62 -34.70 -9.42
C SER A 168 -8.52 -35.57 -8.81
N THR A 169 -7.24 -35.18 -8.94
CA THR A 169 -6.11 -35.89 -8.34
C THR A 169 -5.89 -35.56 -6.86
N ILE A 170 -6.55 -34.52 -6.34
CA ILE A 170 -6.40 -34.08 -4.95
C ILE A 170 -7.22 -34.99 -4.05
N PRO A 171 -6.62 -35.58 -2.99
CA PRO A 171 -7.34 -36.39 -2.02
C PRO A 171 -8.46 -35.59 -1.34
N PRO A 172 -9.63 -36.20 -1.07
CA PRO A 172 -10.73 -35.52 -0.38
C PRO A 172 -10.36 -35.06 1.03
N SER A 173 -9.36 -35.68 1.67
CA SER A 173 -8.81 -35.25 2.96
C SER A 173 -8.05 -33.92 2.90
N GLN A 174 -7.61 -33.50 1.71
CA GLN A 174 -6.91 -32.23 1.46
C GLN A 174 -7.85 -31.17 0.85
N ALA A 175 -9.12 -31.51 0.61
CA ALA A 175 -10.07 -30.57 0.05
C ALA A 175 -10.46 -29.50 1.10
N PRO A 176 -10.42 -28.20 0.74
CA PRO A 176 -10.79 -27.14 1.67
C PRO A 176 -12.28 -27.25 2.03
N LEU A 177 -12.58 -27.10 3.32
CA LEU A 177 -13.95 -27.16 3.85
C LEU A 177 -14.70 -25.85 3.62
N ASN A 178 -14.01 -24.71 3.67
CA ASN A 178 -14.63 -23.40 3.52
C ASN A 178 -14.55 -22.89 2.08
N THR A 179 -15.60 -22.22 1.65
CA THR A 179 -15.73 -21.68 0.28
C THR A 179 -14.61 -20.69 -0.07
N GLU A 180 -14.16 -19.89 0.90
CA GLU A 180 -13.12 -18.90 0.71
C GLU A 180 -11.70 -19.46 0.56
N ASP A 181 -11.51 -20.74 0.87
CA ASP A 181 -10.24 -21.46 0.75
C ASP A 181 -10.17 -22.33 -0.52
N ILE A 182 -11.28 -22.43 -1.28
CA ILE A 182 -11.34 -23.22 -2.52
C ILE A 182 -10.45 -22.58 -3.58
N SER A 183 -9.39 -23.29 -3.98
CA SER A 183 -8.51 -22.86 -5.08
C SER A 183 -9.21 -22.99 -6.44
N LEU A 184 -9.21 -21.92 -7.23
CA LEU A 184 -9.86 -21.91 -8.55
C LEU A 184 -9.04 -22.62 -9.63
N TYR A 185 -7.73 -22.78 -9.43
CA TYR A 185 -6.79 -23.33 -10.40
C TYR A 185 -6.77 -22.54 -11.71
N LEU A 186 -6.56 -21.22 -11.62
CA LEU A 186 -6.26 -20.36 -12.77
C LEU A 186 -4.96 -20.79 -13.46
N PRO A 187 -4.68 -20.37 -14.72
CA PRO A 187 -3.44 -20.74 -15.40
C PRO A 187 -2.18 -20.46 -14.57
N SER A 188 -2.13 -19.36 -13.81
CA SER A 188 -1.01 -19.05 -12.90
C SER A 188 -0.78 -20.06 -11.77
N GLN A 189 -1.80 -20.84 -11.42
CA GLN A 189 -1.79 -21.85 -10.35
C GLN A 189 -1.46 -23.27 -10.89
N LEU A 190 -1.31 -23.42 -12.21
CA LEU A 190 -0.93 -24.68 -12.85
C LEU A 190 0.59 -24.78 -13.05
N SER A 191 1.11 -26.00 -13.14
CA SER A 191 2.51 -26.24 -13.50
C SER A 191 2.78 -25.82 -14.94
N SER A 192 4.03 -25.45 -15.27
CA SER A 192 4.39 -24.98 -16.62
C SER A 192 4.02 -25.97 -17.72
N SER A 193 4.02 -27.27 -17.42
CA SER A 193 3.64 -28.34 -18.36
C SER A 193 2.13 -28.44 -18.63
N GLN A 194 1.30 -27.97 -17.69
CA GLN A 194 -0.17 -28.09 -17.73
C GLN A 194 -0.85 -26.80 -18.17
N ARG A 195 -0.10 -25.71 -18.34
CA ARG A 195 -0.64 -24.39 -18.64
C ARG A 195 -1.06 -24.28 -20.12
N PRO A 196 -2.30 -23.87 -20.41
CA PRO A 196 -2.70 -23.51 -21.76
C PRO A 196 -2.01 -22.19 -22.18
N SER A 197 -1.31 -22.19 -23.31
CA SER A 197 -0.57 -21.03 -23.84
C SER A 197 -1.47 -19.81 -24.06
N ASP A 198 -2.65 -20.05 -24.63
CA ASP A 198 -3.54 -19.00 -25.12
C ASP A 198 -4.17 -18.20 -23.98
N LEU A 199 -4.56 -18.89 -22.90
CA LEU A 199 -5.08 -18.27 -21.68
C LEU A 199 -3.98 -17.62 -20.84
N SER A 200 -2.76 -18.17 -20.86
CA SER A 200 -1.64 -17.61 -20.09
C SER A 200 -1.31 -16.19 -20.53
N GLY A 201 -1.31 -15.92 -21.85
CA GLY A 201 -1.07 -14.58 -22.38
C GLY A 201 -2.15 -13.57 -21.98
N ILE A 202 -3.42 -14.01 -21.94
CA ILE A 202 -4.55 -13.19 -21.50
C ILE A 202 -4.46 -12.91 -19.99
N GLU A 203 -4.17 -13.94 -19.18
CA GLU A 203 -4.02 -13.77 -17.74
C GLU A 203 -2.88 -12.80 -17.40
N ILE A 204 -1.74 -12.85 -18.10
CA ILE A 204 -0.63 -11.89 -17.89
C ILE A 204 -1.13 -10.45 -18.01
N ARG A 205 -1.91 -10.13 -19.05
CA ARG A 205 -2.46 -8.79 -19.27
C ARG A 205 -3.46 -8.39 -18.17
N LEU A 206 -4.31 -9.31 -17.74
CA LEU A 206 -5.25 -9.07 -16.65
C LEU A 206 -4.52 -8.84 -15.32
N ARG A 207 -3.46 -9.61 -15.03
CA ARG A 207 -2.63 -9.43 -13.83
C ARG A 207 -1.86 -8.11 -13.87
N GLU A 208 -1.41 -7.64 -15.04
CA GLU A 208 -0.84 -6.30 -15.18
C GLU A 208 -1.85 -5.19 -14.85
N GLY A 209 -3.08 -5.30 -15.34
CA GLY A 209 -4.16 -4.41 -14.95
C GLY A 209 -4.43 -4.44 -13.45
N GLN A 210 -4.52 -5.65 -12.87
CA GLN A 210 -4.73 -5.85 -11.44
C GLN A 210 -3.59 -5.28 -10.57
N LEU A 211 -2.33 -5.39 -11.02
CA LEU A 211 -1.16 -4.81 -10.35
C LEU A 211 -1.24 -3.29 -10.32
N ASN A 212 -1.59 -2.67 -11.45
CA ASN A 212 -1.73 -1.22 -11.54
C ASN A 212 -2.89 -0.73 -10.64
N GLU A 213 -4.06 -1.34 -10.78
CA GLU A 213 -5.26 -0.98 -10.03
C GLU A 213 -5.07 -1.15 -8.51
N SER A 214 -4.53 -2.30 -8.08
CA SER A 214 -4.28 -2.54 -6.65
C SER A 214 -3.24 -1.59 -6.06
N LEU A 215 -2.22 -1.20 -6.83
CA LEU A 215 -1.23 -0.22 -6.40
C LEU A 215 -1.83 1.18 -6.30
N ASN A 216 -2.70 1.57 -7.25
CA ASN A 216 -3.43 2.83 -7.23
C ASN A 216 -4.40 2.91 -6.06
N GLN A 217 -5.18 1.85 -5.84
CA GLN A 217 -6.07 1.75 -4.70
C GLN A 217 -5.28 1.81 -3.38
N LEU A 218 -4.14 1.12 -3.29
CA LEU A 218 -3.27 1.18 -2.13
C LEU A 218 -2.81 2.62 -1.83
N ARG A 219 -2.30 3.35 -2.84
CA ARG A 219 -1.90 4.76 -2.71
C ARG A 219 -3.06 5.63 -2.23
N ARG A 220 -4.22 5.52 -2.87
CA ARG A 220 -5.42 6.31 -2.56
C ARG A 220 -5.85 6.10 -1.11
N VAL A 221 -5.98 4.84 -0.67
CA VAL A 221 -6.42 4.52 0.68
C VAL A 221 -5.40 4.99 1.73
N ILE A 222 -4.11 4.88 1.45
CA ILE A 222 -3.07 5.43 2.34
C ILE A 222 -3.20 6.95 2.47
N LEU A 223 -3.44 7.68 1.39
CA LEU A 223 -3.65 9.13 1.44
C LEU A 223 -4.89 9.52 2.23
N VAL A 224 -6.00 8.81 2.03
CA VAL A 224 -7.23 9.00 2.80
C VAL A 224 -6.96 8.77 4.29
N LYS A 225 -6.29 7.67 4.65
CA LYS A 225 -5.90 7.38 6.03
C LYS A 225 -5.05 8.51 6.63
N GLN A 226 -4.07 9.03 5.90
CA GLN A 226 -3.22 10.14 6.36
C GLN A 226 -4.02 11.40 6.66
N ARG A 227 -4.98 11.73 5.80
CA ARG A 227 -5.87 12.87 6.01
C ARG A 227 -6.76 12.68 7.22
N LEU A 228 -7.32 11.49 7.41
CA LEU A 228 -8.12 11.17 8.59
C LEU A 228 -7.30 11.29 9.88
N LEU A 229 -6.01 10.94 9.85
CA LEU A 229 -5.11 11.11 10.98
C LEU A 229 -4.84 12.59 11.29
N ARG A 230 -4.60 13.41 10.25
CA ARG A 230 -4.49 14.88 10.41
C ARG A 230 -5.77 15.46 10.98
N TYR A 231 -6.91 15.08 10.41
CA TYR A 231 -8.24 15.51 10.86
C TYR A 231 -8.46 15.15 12.33
N LYS A 232 -8.20 13.89 12.70
CA LYS A 232 -8.31 13.43 14.10
C LYS A 232 -7.47 14.29 15.04
N LYS A 233 -6.23 14.56 14.66
CA LYS A 233 -5.30 15.35 15.48
C LYS A 233 -5.77 16.80 15.70
N ILE A 234 -6.41 17.42 14.71
CA ILE A 234 -6.85 18.82 14.78
C ILE A 234 -8.24 18.93 15.42
N ASN A 235 -9.17 18.05 15.05
CA ASN A 235 -10.61 18.22 15.26
C ASN A 235 -11.23 17.25 16.27
N ALA A 236 -10.67 16.07 16.52
CA ALA A 236 -11.27 15.08 17.42
C ALA A 236 -10.91 15.39 18.89
N ARG A 237 -11.64 16.33 19.49
CA ARG A 237 -11.46 16.75 20.90
C ARG A 237 -12.32 15.96 21.90
N ASN A 238 -13.46 15.43 21.46
CA ASN A 238 -14.44 14.74 22.32
C ASN A 238 -14.41 13.21 22.10
N GLN A 239 -14.82 12.45 23.12
CA GLN A 239 -14.77 10.98 23.11
C GLN A 239 -15.55 10.36 21.93
N GLY A 240 -16.78 10.81 21.67
CA GLY A 240 -17.62 10.29 20.58
C GLY A 240 -16.98 10.48 19.19
N THR A 241 -16.51 11.70 18.89
CA THR A 241 -15.82 12.01 17.62
C THR A 241 -14.54 11.19 17.47
N THR A 242 -13.81 10.98 18.56
CA THR A 242 -12.59 10.17 18.57
C THR A 242 -12.89 8.72 18.23
N THR A 243 -13.92 8.13 18.84
CA THR A 243 -14.33 6.73 18.57
C THR A 243 -14.78 6.55 17.12
N ARG A 244 -15.62 7.45 16.60
CA ARG A 244 -16.07 7.41 15.20
C ARG A 244 -14.89 7.51 14.23
N THR A 245 -13.99 8.47 14.44
CA THR A 245 -12.82 8.66 13.57
C THR A 245 -11.87 7.45 13.64
N CYS A 246 -11.69 6.85 14.81
CA CYS A 246 -10.93 5.60 14.95
C CYS A 246 -11.57 4.44 14.18
N GLY A 247 -12.90 4.34 14.16
CA GLY A 247 -13.63 3.35 13.36
C GLY A 247 -13.35 3.49 11.87
N ILE A 248 -13.43 4.72 11.34
CA ILE A 248 -13.15 5.01 9.92
C ILE A 248 -11.68 4.71 9.59
N ILE A 249 -10.73 5.08 10.46
CA ILE A 249 -9.31 4.76 10.26
C ILE A 249 -9.09 3.25 10.19
N LYS A 250 -9.73 2.46 11.06
CA LYS A 250 -9.66 0.98 11.01
C LYS A 250 -10.23 0.41 9.71
N GLN A 251 -11.30 1.00 9.18
CA GLN A 251 -11.83 0.60 7.86
C GLN A 251 -10.83 0.89 6.74
N GLN A 252 -10.10 2.01 6.80
CA GLN A 252 -9.01 2.26 5.85
C GLN A 252 -7.85 1.28 6.03
N ASP A 253 -7.51 0.88 7.26
CA ASP A 253 -6.50 -0.16 7.51
C ASP A 253 -6.88 -1.48 6.82
N LYS A 254 -8.15 -1.91 6.94
CA LYS A 254 -8.68 -3.05 6.19
C LYS A 254 -8.50 -2.88 4.68
N LYS A 255 -8.88 -1.71 4.13
CA LYS A 255 -8.75 -1.44 2.68
C LYS A 255 -7.27 -1.48 2.23
N ILE A 256 -6.33 -1.03 3.06
CA ILE A 256 -4.88 -1.12 2.80
C ILE A 256 -4.43 -2.58 2.74
N GLU A 257 -4.81 -3.40 3.72
CA GLU A 257 -4.42 -4.80 3.80
C GLU A 257 -4.97 -5.61 2.61
N LEU A 258 -6.22 -5.36 2.23
CA LEU A 258 -6.84 -5.98 1.05
C LEU A 258 -6.17 -5.57 -0.26
N ALA A 259 -5.88 -4.27 -0.46
CA ALA A 259 -5.20 -3.78 -1.65
C ALA A 259 -3.76 -4.33 -1.75
N ALA A 260 -3.04 -4.40 -0.63
CA ALA A 260 -1.71 -4.98 -0.57
C ALA A 260 -1.73 -6.49 -0.86
N ALA A 261 -2.69 -7.23 -0.32
CA ALA A 261 -2.88 -8.65 -0.61
C ALA A 261 -3.20 -8.89 -2.10
N ALA A 262 -4.04 -8.03 -2.70
CA ALA A 262 -4.34 -8.08 -4.13
C ALA A 262 -3.10 -7.88 -5.00
N TYR A 263 -2.30 -6.86 -4.67
CA TYR A 263 -1.05 -6.61 -5.38
C TYR A 263 -0.09 -7.80 -5.27
N ARG A 264 0.11 -8.33 -4.05
CA ARG A 264 1.01 -9.47 -3.82
C ARG A 264 0.55 -10.72 -4.57
N ALA A 265 -0.74 -11.05 -4.50
CA ALA A 265 -1.29 -12.20 -5.22
C ALA A 265 -1.14 -12.05 -6.74
N ALA A 266 -1.43 -10.86 -7.30
CA ALA A 266 -1.25 -10.61 -8.72
C ALA A 266 0.23 -10.65 -9.14
N TRP A 267 1.13 -10.18 -8.28
CA TRP A 267 2.57 -10.19 -8.50
C TRP A 267 3.12 -11.62 -8.52
N ASP A 268 2.75 -12.44 -7.53
CA ASP A 268 3.14 -13.84 -7.45
C ASP A 268 2.57 -14.63 -8.64
N ALA A 269 1.29 -14.40 -9.00
CA ALA A 269 0.66 -15.04 -10.15
C ALA A 269 1.37 -14.71 -11.47
N LYS A 270 1.71 -13.43 -11.71
CA LYS A 270 2.44 -13.02 -12.91
C LYS A 270 3.84 -13.62 -12.93
N LEU A 271 4.54 -13.68 -11.79
CA LEU A 271 5.84 -14.33 -11.69
C LEU A 271 5.78 -15.82 -12.04
N HIS A 272 4.75 -16.53 -11.57
CA HIS A 272 4.54 -17.94 -11.91
C HIS A 272 4.25 -18.16 -13.40
N LEU A 273 3.46 -17.28 -14.02
CA LEU A 273 3.20 -17.32 -15.46
C LEU A 273 4.48 -17.10 -16.30
N LEU A 274 5.41 -16.30 -15.79
CA LEU A 274 6.72 -16.04 -16.39
C LEU A 274 7.80 -17.08 -16.00
N ASN A 275 7.40 -18.21 -15.40
CA ASN A 275 8.32 -19.26 -14.94
C ASN A 275 9.42 -18.78 -13.98
N GLY A 276 9.13 -17.74 -13.19
CA GLY A 276 10.08 -17.18 -12.23
C GLY A 276 11.07 -16.17 -12.82
N ASP A 277 10.94 -15.76 -14.08
CA ASP A 277 11.79 -14.73 -14.65
C ASP A 277 11.43 -13.34 -14.10
N TYR A 278 12.28 -12.85 -13.19
CA TYR A 278 12.12 -11.54 -12.58
C TYR A 278 12.35 -10.39 -13.57
N SER A 279 13.19 -10.60 -14.59
CA SER A 279 13.63 -9.54 -15.50
C SER A 279 12.49 -9.06 -16.41
N SER A 280 11.64 -9.99 -16.84
CA SER A 280 10.47 -9.70 -17.69
C SER A 280 9.24 -9.23 -16.91
N LEU A 281 9.26 -9.29 -15.57
CA LEU A 281 8.11 -8.95 -14.75
C LEU A 281 7.76 -7.46 -14.82
N GLY A 282 8.77 -6.58 -14.74
CA GLY A 282 8.60 -5.13 -14.78
C GLY A 282 7.92 -4.51 -13.54
N TRP A 283 7.68 -5.29 -12.48
CA TRP A 283 7.00 -4.85 -11.26
C TRP A 283 7.80 -5.20 -10.00
N ASN A 284 7.86 -4.26 -9.06
CA ASN A 284 8.56 -4.45 -7.79
C ASN A 284 7.74 -5.28 -6.80
N LYS A 285 8.41 -6.09 -5.97
CA LYS A 285 7.75 -6.85 -4.91
C LYS A 285 7.31 -5.91 -3.78
N LEU A 286 6.06 -6.04 -3.33
CA LEU A 286 5.50 -5.22 -2.25
C LEU A 286 5.73 -5.88 -0.88
N LEU A 287 6.60 -5.27 -0.06
CA LEU A 287 6.87 -5.65 1.33
C LEU A 287 6.09 -4.76 2.28
N ASP A 288 5.89 -5.19 3.53
CA ASP A 288 5.15 -4.40 4.54
C ASP A 288 5.82 -3.06 4.82
N GLU A 289 7.16 -3.01 4.75
CA GLU A 289 7.96 -1.79 4.88
C GLU A 289 7.73 -0.77 3.75
N HIS A 290 7.19 -1.19 2.61
CA HIS A 290 6.82 -0.30 1.52
C HIS A 290 5.45 0.36 1.75
N ILE A 291 4.59 -0.21 2.61
CA ILE A 291 3.23 0.28 2.90
C ILE A 291 3.30 1.42 3.92
N VAL A 292 3.94 2.50 3.48
CA VAL A 292 4.15 3.70 4.29
C VAL A 292 3.69 4.88 3.47
N GLY A 293 2.89 5.74 4.08
CA GLY A 293 2.37 6.89 3.37
C GLY A 293 3.35 8.05 3.24
N MET A 294 2.94 9.08 2.48
CA MET A 294 3.74 10.28 2.18
C MET A 294 4.01 11.20 3.37
N GLU A 295 3.29 11.10 4.47
CA GLU A 295 3.67 11.70 5.75
C GLU A 295 3.38 10.74 6.90
N ASP A 296 4.42 10.23 7.53
CA ASP A 296 4.25 9.17 8.52
C ASP A 296 3.89 9.71 9.91
N LEU A 297 2.72 10.34 10.01
CA LEU A 297 2.19 10.90 11.25
C LEU A 297 2.04 9.84 12.34
N GLN A 298 1.72 8.59 11.97
CA GLN A 298 1.58 7.48 12.91
C GLN A 298 2.92 7.00 13.45
N ASN A 299 3.94 6.79 12.60
CA ASN A 299 5.26 6.45 13.12
C ASN A 299 5.88 7.62 13.88
N ALA A 300 5.72 8.86 13.44
CA ALA A 300 6.16 10.03 14.20
C ALA A 300 5.49 10.08 15.59
N GLU A 301 4.19 9.76 15.71
CA GLU A 301 3.48 9.70 16.98
C GLU A 301 3.90 8.49 17.83
N ARG A 302 4.06 7.29 17.25
CA ARG A 302 4.60 6.12 17.97
C ARG A 302 6.01 6.37 18.47
N ILE A 303 6.86 6.98 17.66
CA ILE A 303 8.24 7.32 18.00
C ILE A 303 8.27 8.39 19.08
N ARG A 304 7.44 9.45 18.98
CA ARG A 304 7.29 10.44 20.05
C ARG A 304 6.77 9.83 21.35
N ALA A 305 5.80 8.93 21.27
CA ALA A 305 5.26 8.24 22.45
C ALA A 305 6.30 7.29 23.07
N LYS A 306 7.07 6.56 22.26
CA LYS A 306 8.21 5.75 22.71
C LYS A 306 9.33 6.60 23.32
N ALA A 307 9.63 7.77 22.73
CA ALA A 307 10.60 8.72 23.25
C ALA A 307 10.15 9.35 24.57
N ALA A 308 8.86 9.67 24.71
CA ALA A 308 8.27 10.15 25.95
C ALA A 308 8.28 9.09 27.06
N LYS A 309 8.22 7.81 26.69
CA LYS A 309 8.34 6.64 27.59
C LYS A 309 9.79 6.15 27.78
N GLY A 310 10.74 6.66 26.99
CA GLY A 310 12.13 6.19 26.96
C GLY A 310 12.97 6.80 28.09
N ASN A 311 13.87 6.00 28.66
CA ASN A 311 14.85 6.45 29.64
C ASN A 311 15.67 7.60 29.05
N ARG A 312 15.57 8.81 29.61
CA ARG A 312 16.38 10.00 29.22
C ARG A 312 17.87 9.68 29.14
N ALA A 313 18.35 8.72 29.94
CA ALA A 313 19.72 8.23 29.94
C ALA A 313 20.12 7.52 28.62
N GLU A 314 19.21 6.79 27.97
CA GLU A 314 19.51 6.11 26.71
C GLU A 314 19.60 7.09 25.53
N ALA A 315 18.69 8.07 25.48
CA ALA A 315 18.78 9.18 24.53
C ALA A 315 20.07 10.00 24.71
N GLN A 316 20.48 10.23 25.96
CA GLN A 316 21.77 10.86 26.27
C GLN A 316 22.96 9.99 25.82
N ARG A 317 22.94 8.67 26.01
CA ARG A 317 24.00 7.77 25.52
C ARG A 317 24.13 7.80 23.99
N ARG A 318 23.02 7.80 23.26
CA ARG A 318 23.03 7.86 21.79
C ARG A 318 23.57 9.19 21.27
N THR A 319 23.14 10.31 21.87
CA THR A 319 23.69 11.63 21.51
C THR A 319 25.20 11.75 21.75
N LEU A 320 25.69 11.15 22.84
CA LEU A 320 27.13 11.05 23.12
C LEU A 320 27.86 10.11 22.16
N ALA A 321 27.19 9.06 21.66
CA ALA A 321 27.71 8.18 20.63
C ALA A 321 27.71 8.80 19.22
N GLY A 322 27.10 9.98 19.04
CA GLY A 322 26.93 10.62 17.73
C GLY A 322 25.73 10.09 16.93
N GLU A 323 24.86 9.33 17.59
CA GLU A 323 23.62 8.78 17.05
C GLU A 323 22.43 9.67 17.40
N ASP A 324 21.31 9.45 16.70
CA ASP A 324 20.07 10.14 17.00
C ASP A 324 19.54 9.79 18.41
N PRO A 325 19.17 10.79 19.23
CA PRO A 325 18.59 10.56 20.56
C PRO A 325 17.31 9.75 20.51
N VAL A 326 16.60 9.81 19.38
CA VAL A 326 15.38 9.06 19.10
C VAL A 326 15.46 8.58 17.64
N PRO A 327 15.59 7.27 17.40
CA PRO A 327 15.61 6.71 16.04
C PRO A 327 14.37 7.12 15.25
N GLY A 328 14.57 7.65 14.04
CA GLY A 328 13.49 7.95 13.09
C GLY A 328 12.57 9.11 13.47
N ALA A 329 12.92 9.91 14.50
CA ALA A 329 12.06 11.01 14.95
C ALA A 329 12.11 12.26 14.06
N ARG A 330 13.04 12.34 13.11
CA ARG A 330 13.21 13.49 12.22
C ARG A 330 12.83 13.09 10.80
N GLU A 331 11.97 13.91 10.20
CA GLU A 331 11.63 13.88 8.76
C GLU A 331 12.89 13.82 7.87
N LYS A 332 14.01 14.35 8.37
CA LYS A 332 15.31 14.45 7.69
C LYS A 332 15.92 13.12 7.24
N ASN A 333 15.53 11.98 7.80
CA ASN A 333 16.08 10.67 7.43
C ASN A 333 15.09 9.83 6.61
N ARG A 334 13.96 10.42 6.23
CA ARG A 334 12.87 9.71 5.59
C ARG A 334 13.10 9.62 4.08
N VAL A 335 12.93 8.41 3.56
CA VAL A 335 12.97 8.10 2.13
C VAL A 335 11.56 7.76 1.69
N ALA A 336 11.08 8.37 0.61
CA ALA A 336 9.76 8.07 0.06
C ALA A 336 9.73 6.61 -0.43
N SER A 337 8.69 5.87 -0.04
CA SER A 337 8.51 4.50 -0.53
C SER A 337 8.35 4.50 -2.06
N TRP A 338 8.93 3.51 -2.74
CA TRP A 338 8.89 3.41 -4.20
C TRP A 338 7.46 3.36 -4.75
N ILE A 339 6.49 2.92 -3.94
CA ILE A 339 5.07 2.91 -4.31
C ILE A 339 4.61 4.31 -4.74
N TRP A 340 5.21 5.39 -4.23
CA TRP A 340 4.87 6.77 -4.60
C TRP A 340 5.58 7.25 -5.86
N CYS A 341 6.69 6.63 -6.25
CA CYS A 341 7.55 7.17 -7.30
C CYS A 341 6.98 6.93 -8.71
N GLY A 342 6.25 5.83 -8.93
CA GLY A 342 5.76 5.37 -10.25
C GLY A 342 4.28 5.67 -10.51
N THR A 343 3.75 6.80 -10.06
CA THR A 343 2.35 7.19 -10.29
C THR A 343 2.14 7.52 -11.77
N SER A 344 1.10 6.96 -12.40
CA SER A 344 0.79 7.22 -13.81
C SER A 344 0.32 8.67 -14.01
N GLN A 345 0.54 9.20 -15.21
CA GLN A 345 0.17 10.57 -15.57
C GLN A 345 -1.34 10.84 -15.37
N GLY A 346 -2.20 9.88 -15.74
CA GLY A 346 -3.65 10.02 -15.61
C GLY A 346 -4.11 10.10 -14.14
N ASP A 347 -3.43 9.40 -13.25
CA ASP A 347 -3.74 9.38 -11.81
C ASP A 347 -3.38 10.72 -11.14
N LEU A 348 -2.29 11.36 -11.59
CA LEU A 348 -1.85 12.66 -11.08
C LEU A 348 -2.71 13.82 -11.59
N GLU A 349 -3.28 13.68 -12.79
CA GLU A 349 -4.19 14.67 -13.36
C GLU A 349 -5.61 14.59 -12.75
N THR A 350 -6.04 13.39 -12.37
CA THR A 350 -7.36 13.14 -11.74
C THR A 350 -7.35 13.40 -10.23
N ASP A 351 -6.30 12.96 -9.53
CA ASP A 351 -6.17 13.14 -8.08
C ASP A 351 -5.19 14.27 -7.74
N LYS A 352 -5.72 15.51 -7.69
CA LYS A 352 -4.98 16.71 -7.25
C LYS A 352 -4.31 16.49 -5.89
N ALA A 353 -4.94 15.70 -5.04
CA ALA A 353 -4.54 15.44 -3.68
C ALA A 353 -3.31 14.52 -3.61
N LEU A 354 -3.24 13.54 -4.51
CA LEU A 354 -2.06 12.71 -4.79
C LEU A 354 -0.93 13.55 -5.42
N TYR A 355 -1.25 14.40 -6.41
CA TYR A 355 -0.27 15.29 -7.04
C TYR A 355 0.38 16.26 -6.03
N ASP A 356 -0.42 16.95 -5.22
CA ASP A 356 0.07 17.92 -4.24
C ASP A 356 0.97 17.25 -3.17
N GLY A 357 0.61 16.03 -2.75
CA GLY A 357 1.45 15.25 -1.84
C GLY A 357 2.76 14.80 -2.48
N LEU A 358 2.70 14.31 -3.72
CA LEU A 358 3.88 13.83 -4.45
C LEU A 358 4.85 14.96 -4.75
N GLN A 359 4.31 16.11 -5.15
CA GLN A 359 5.07 17.34 -5.32
C GLN A 359 5.79 17.72 -4.02
N THR A 360 5.09 17.68 -2.89
CA THR A 360 5.67 18.05 -1.59
C THR A 360 6.82 17.12 -1.21
N GLU A 361 6.63 15.80 -1.34
CA GLU A 361 7.67 14.82 -1.04
C GLU A 361 8.86 14.93 -2.00
N TRP A 362 8.63 15.17 -3.29
CA TRP A 362 9.72 15.40 -4.24
C TRP A 362 10.52 16.65 -3.89
N CYS A 363 9.84 17.75 -3.55
CA CYS A 363 10.49 18.99 -3.14
C CYS A 363 11.35 18.79 -1.89
N LYS A 364 10.84 18.06 -0.88
CA LYS A 364 11.61 17.70 0.32
C LYS A 364 12.81 16.80 0.04
N ALA A 365 12.75 15.95 -0.98
CA ALA A 365 13.87 15.07 -1.35
C ALA A 365 14.94 15.79 -2.19
N TYR A 366 14.56 16.85 -2.90
CA TYR A 366 15.46 17.67 -3.70
C TYR A 366 16.29 18.65 -2.86
N ALA A 367 15.67 19.24 -1.83
CA ALA A 367 16.30 20.18 -0.90
C ALA A 367 17.11 19.46 0.19
#